data_AF-A0A349D1V0-F1
#
_entry.id   AF-A0A349D1V0-F1
#
_cell.length_a   1.000
_cell.length_b   1.000
_cell.length_c   1.000
_cell.angle_alpha   90.00
_cell.angle_beta   90.00
_cell.angle_gamma   90.00
#
_symmetry.space_group_name_H-M   'P 1'
#
loop_
_entity.id
_entity.type
_entity.pdbx_description
1 polymer ?
#
loop_
_entity_poly.entity_id
_entity_poly.type
_entity_poly.pdbx_seq_one_letter_code
_entity_poly.pdbx_strand_id
1 'polypeptide(L)'
;MLTPSAPSAIPQRASLGRLVNQSTMLLMVSIGTIILILALLILFHQNATATKGYMLRTLERERSALMLEEEVLKMQVADAQALDRLGEDKQVQAMVTIRYPLYMQGDTTVAREER
;
A
#
# COMPACT_ATOMS: atom_id res chain seq x y z
N MET A 1 -43.39 -87.48 9.31
CA MET A 1 -43.91 -86.66 8.20
C MET A 1 -43.23 -85.29 8.26
N LEU A 2 -42.62 -84.88 7.14
CA LEU A 2 -41.75 -83.71 6.99
C LEU A 2 -42.56 -82.39 6.82
N THR A 3 -42.15 -81.35 7.58
CA THR A 3 -42.00 -79.88 7.30
C THR A 3 -42.84 -79.18 6.20
N PRO A 4 -43.21 -77.88 6.35
CA PRO A 4 -42.22 -76.80 6.17
C PRO A 4 -42.27 -75.67 7.22
N SER A 5 -41.07 -75.35 7.72
CA SER A 5 -40.71 -74.09 8.39
C SER A 5 -40.73 -72.94 7.37
N ALA A 6 -41.45 -71.87 7.69
CA ALA A 6 -41.52 -70.65 6.88
C ALA A 6 -40.17 -69.91 6.84
N PRO A 7 -39.75 -69.36 5.69
CA PRO A 7 -38.58 -68.52 5.61
C PRO A 7 -38.90 -67.10 6.13
N SER A 8 -38.28 -66.70 7.23
CA SER A 8 -38.27 -65.30 7.70
C SER A 8 -37.46 -64.43 6.73
N ALA A 9 -38.15 -63.74 5.81
CA ALA A 9 -37.56 -62.82 4.86
C ALA A 9 -37.03 -61.55 5.57
N ILE A 10 -35.75 -61.62 5.90
CA ILE A 10 -34.76 -60.61 6.23
C ILE A 10 -35.12 -59.13 5.83
N PRO A 11 -35.13 -58.16 6.77
CA PRO A 11 -35.38 -56.74 6.51
C PRO A 11 -34.13 -55.93 6.09
N GLN A 12 -33.17 -56.53 5.39
CA GLN A 12 -31.85 -55.93 5.13
C GLN A 12 -31.90 -54.69 4.20
N ARG A 13 -32.81 -54.67 3.20
CA ARG A 13 -32.85 -53.60 2.18
C ARG A 13 -33.28 -52.24 2.73
N ALA A 14 -34.18 -52.22 3.72
CA ALA A 14 -34.63 -50.98 4.36
C ALA A 14 -33.54 -50.34 5.24
N SER A 15 -32.68 -51.16 5.87
CA SER A 15 -31.56 -50.68 6.69
C SER A 15 -30.46 -50.03 5.84
N LEU A 16 -30.17 -50.61 4.67
CA LEU A 16 -29.18 -50.09 3.72
C LEU A 16 -29.61 -48.72 3.16
N GLY A 17 -30.88 -48.56 2.80
CA GLY A 17 -31.41 -47.27 2.32
C GLY A 17 -31.31 -46.16 3.36
N ARG A 18 -31.58 -46.47 4.64
CA ARG A 18 -31.40 -45.52 5.75
C ARG A 18 -29.93 -45.14 5.95
N LEU A 19 -29.02 -46.11 5.89
CA LEU A 19 -27.57 -45.88 6.03
C LEU A 19 -27.02 -44.98 4.91
N VAL A 20 -27.43 -45.22 3.67
CA VAL A 20 -27.03 -44.41 2.51
C VAL A 20 -27.57 -42.99 2.67
N ASN A 21 -28.85 -42.83 3.00
CA ASN A 21 -29.45 -41.50 3.13
C ASN A 21 -28.84 -40.69 4.29
N GLN A 22 -28.53 -41.35 5.41
CA GLN A 22 -27.82 -40.73 6.54
C GLN A 22 -26.40 -40.31 6.14
N SER A 23 -25.69 -41.14 5.38
CA SER A 23 -24.36 -40.81 4.86
C SER A 23 -24.41 -39.62 3.89
N THR A 24 -25.39 -39.59 2.99
CA THR A 24 -25.60 -38.47 2.05
C THR A 24 -25.95 -37.17 2.79
N MET A 25 -26.78 -37.25 3.83
CA MET A 25 -27.13 -36.07 4.65
C MET A 25 -25.90 -35.55 5.40
N LEU A 26 -25.10 -36.42 6.01
CA LEU A 26 -23.84 -36.04 6.67
C LEU A 26 -22.85 -35.42 5.68
N LEU A 27 -22.77 -35.95 4.46
CA LEU A 27 -21.92 -35.41 3.40
C LEU A 27 -22.38 -34.01 2.95
N MET A 28 -23.69 -33.79 2.78
CA MET A 28 -24.20 -32.45 2.45
C MET A 28 -23.88 -31.44 3.55
N VAL A 29 -24.09 -31.83 4.81
CA VAL A 29 -23.78 -30.95 5.95
C VAL A 29 -22.28 -30.69 6.03
N SER A 30 -21.43 -31.70 5.86
CA SER A 30 -19.97 -31.51 5.93
C SER A 30 -19.49 -30.57 4.82
N ILE A 31 -19.96 -30.76 3.57
CA ILE A 31 -19.64 -29.86 2.46
C ILE A 31 -20.12 -28.43 2.76
N GLY A 32 -21.35 -28.27 3.25
CA GLY A 32 -21.89 -26.97 3.62
C GLY A 32 -21.08 -26.27 4.72
N THR A 33 -20.67 -27.00 5.75
CA THR A 33 -19.82 -26.45 6.82
C THR A 33 -18.43 -26.06 6.31
N ILE A 34 -17.82 -26.86 5.43
CA ILE A 34 -16.52 -26.55 4.82
C ILE A 34 -16.61 -25.26 4.00
N ILE A 35 -17.65 -25.14 3.16
CA ILE A 35 -17.88 -23.93 2.35
C ILE A 35 -18.10 -22.71 3.24
N LEU A 36 -18.89 -22.84 4.31
CA LEU A 36 -19.15 -21.76 5.24
C LEU A 36 -17.89 -21.31 5.98
N ILE A 37 -17.06 -22.25 6.44
CA ILE A 37 -15.77 -21.96 7.07
C ILE A 37 -14.82 -21.26 6.08
N LEU A 38 -14.72 -21.74 4.84
CA LEU A 38 -13.94 -21.11 3.78
C LEU A 38 -14.40 -19.68 3.50
N ALA A 39 -15.71 -19.47 3.41
CA ALA A 39 -16.28 -18.14 3.19
C ALA A 39 -15.92 -17.17 4.32
N LEU A 40 -16.03 -17.61 5.58
CA LEU A 40 -15.62 -16.80 6.74
C LEU A 40 -14.12 -16.50 6.73
N LEU A 41 -13.27 -17.50 6.44
CA LEU A 41 -11.83 -17.31 6.33
C LEU A 41 -11.45 -16.31 5.24
N ILE A 42 -12.10 -16.39 4.08
CA ILE A 42 -11.87 -15.44 2.97
C ILE A 42 -12.30 -14.03 3.40
N LEU A 43 -13.45 -13.88 4.05
CA LEU A 43 -13.90 -12.57 4.56
C LEU A 43 -12.95 -12.00 5.61
N PHE A 44 -12.45 -12.81 6.54
CA PHE A 44 -11.47 -12.36 7.53
C PHE A 44 -10.13 -12.00 6.88
N HIS A 45 -9.66 -12.79 5.91
CA HIS A 45 -8.45 -12.47 5.17
C HIS A 45 -8.61 -11.16 4.41
N GLN A 46 -9.70 -10.97 3.68
CA GLN A 46 -9.93 -9.74 2.92
C GLN A 46 -10.07 -8.53 3.84
N ASN A 47 -10.74 -8.65 4.98
CA ASN A 47 -10.79 -7.59 5.99
C ASN A 47 -9.40 -7.28 6.55
N ALA A 48 -8.63 -8.30 6.94
CA ALA A 48 -7.27 -8.10 7.43
C ALA A 48 -6.36 -7.47 6.38
N THR A 49 -6.49 -7.87 5.11
CA THR A 49 -5.77 -7.28 3.99
C THR A 49 -6.20 -5.83 3.74
N ALA A 50 -7.49 -5.51 3.86
CA ALA A 50 -7.98 -4.14 3.75
C ALA A 50 -7.40 -3.26 4.87
N THR A 51 -7.44 -3.72 6.13
CA THR A 51 -6.86 -3.00 7.28
C THR A 51 -5.36 -2.80 7.12
N LYS A 52 -4.61 -3.83 6.68
CA LYS A 52 -3.18 -3.72 6.38
C LYS A 52 -2.92 -2.73 5.23
N GLY A 53 -3.77 -2.70 4.21
CA GLY A 53 -3.69 -1.74 3.11
C GLY A 53 -3.89 -0.30 3.57
N TYR A 54 -4.85 -0.05 4.48
CA TYR A 54 -5.03 1.27 5.07
C TYR A 54 -3.83 1.70 5.91
N MET A 55 -3.26 0.79 6.72
CA MET A 55 -2.05 1.08 7.48
C MET A 55 -0.87 1.44 6.57
N LEU A 56 -0.67 0.69 5.49
CA LEU A 56 0.38 0.94 4.51
C LEU A 56 0.23 2.32 3.86
N ARG A 57 -0.98 2.67 3.42
CA ARG A 57 -1.25 3.96 2.79
C ARG A 57 -1.05 5.15 3.73
N THR A 58 -1.28 4.96 5.03
CA THR A 58 -0.97 5.98 6.05
C THR A 58 0.54 6.14 6.22
N LEU A 59 1.29 5.03 6.33
CA LEU A 59 2.75 5.04 6.39
C LEU A 59 3.39 5.66 5.15
N GLU A 60 2.87 5.39 3.95
CA GLU A 60 3.34 6.00 2.71
C GLU A 60 3.15 7.52 2.71
N ARG A 61 2.00 8.01 3.19
CA ARG A 61 1.75 9.45 3.32
C ARG A 61 2.70 10.11 4.31
N GLU A 62 2.91 9.49 5.46
CA GLU A 62 3.83 9.97 6.48
C GLU A 62 5.27 10.01 5.94
N ARG A 63 5.70 8.96 5.24
CA ARG A 63 7.00 8.92 4.55
C ARG A 63 7.14 10.03 3.51
N SER A 64 6.12 10.29 2.70
CA SER A 64 6.14 11.37 1.72
C SER A 64 6.21 12.75 2.37
N ALA A 65 5.53 12.97 3.50
CA ALA A 65 5.60 14.22 4.24
C ALA A 65 6.99 14.45 4.84
N LEU A 66 7.57 13.43 5.47
CA LEU A 66 8.92 13.50 6.05
C LEU A 66 10.00 13.74 4.99
N MET A 67 9.87 13.11 3.82
CA MET A 67 10.79 13.32 2.69
C MET A 67 10.74 14.78 2.18
N LEU A 68 9.55 15.36 2.10
CA LEU A 68 9.39 16.77 1.69
C LEU A 68 10.04 17.71 2.72
N GLU A 69 9.82 17.44 4.01
CA GLU A 69 10.44 18.22 5.08
C GLU A 69 11.97 18.14 5.05
N GLU A 70 12.53 16.95 4.83
CA GLU A 70 13.97 16.75 4.66
C GLU A 70 14.53 17.53 3.46
N GLU A 71 13.83 17.51 2.33
CA GLU A 71 14.25 18.24 1.12
C GLU A 71 14.28 19.75 1.35
N VAL A 72 13.23 20.30 1.95
CA VAL A 72 13.17 21.74 2.30
C VAL A 72 14.28 22.10 3.26
N LEU A 73 14.54 21.28 4.28
CA LEU A 73 15.59 21.54 5.26
C LEU A 73 16.98 21.50 4.60
N LYS A 74 17.24 20.53 3.71
CA LYS A 74 18.49 20.46 2.95
C LYS A 74 18.69 21.68 2.05
N MET A 75 17.63 22.15 1.39
CA MET A 75 17.68 23.38 0.59
C MET A 75 18.07 24.57 1.45
N GLN A 76 17.43 24.76 2.60
CA GLN A 76 17.75 25.86 3.53
C GLN A 76 19.19 25.80 4.04
N VAL A 77 19.70 24.60 4.35
CA VAL A 77 21.10 24.39 4.73
C VAL A 77 22.04 24.73 3.58
N ALA A 78 21.71 24.32 2.36
CA ALA A 78 22.50 24.64 1.18
C ALA A 78 22.54 26.16 0.91
N ASP A 79 21.42 26.85 1.04
CA ASP A 79 21.34 28.31 0.91
C ASP A 79 22.19 29.03 1.96
N ALA A 80 22.06 28.63 3.23
CA ALA A 80 22.87 29.18 4.30
C ALA A 80 24.37 28.95 4.05
N GLN A 81 24.73 27.74 3.61
CA GLN A 81 26.12 27.39 3.31
C GLN A 81 26.65 28.09 2.04
N ALA A 82 25.79 28.35 1.05
CA ALA A 82 26.16 29.12 -0.13
C ALA A 82 26.40 30.60 0.24
N LEU A 83 25.56 31.16 1.12
CA LEU A 83 25.71 32.52 1.62
C LEU A 83 27.01 32.68 2.41
N ASP A 84 27.32 31.72 3.27
CA ASP A 84 28.55 31.70 4.07
C ASP A 84 29.79 31.63 3.18
N ARG A 85 29.78 30.74 2.17
CA ARG A 85 30.84 30.66 1.15
C ARG A 85 30.99 31.96 0.35
N LEU A 86 29.89 32.64 0.03
CA LEU A 86 29.95 33.95 -0.64
C LEU A 86 30.57 35.01 0.27
N GLY A 87 30.24 35.00 1.56
CA GLY A 87 30.81 35.92 2.54
C GLY A 87 32.31 35.73 2.77
N GLU A 88 32.80 34.50 2.64
CA GLU A 88 34.23 34.17 2.75
C GLU A 88 35.03 34.46 1.45
N ASP A 89 34.36 34.68 0.32
CA ASP A 89 35.04 34.96 -0.95
C ASP A 89 35.65 36.38 -0.95
N LYS A 90 36.96 36.44 -1.20
CA LYS A 90 37.74 37.69 -1.28
C LYS A 90 37.22 38.64 -2.36
N GLN A 91 36.62 38.13 -3.44
CA GLN A 91 36.00 38.98 -4.46
C GLN A 91 34.73 39.68 -3.95
N VAL A 92 33.91 38.99 -3.17
CA VAL A 92 32.66 39.54 -2.61
C VAL A 92 32.96 40.52 -1.49
N GLN A 93 33.94 40.24 -0.63
CA GLN A 93 34.39 41.18 0.40
C GLN A 93 34.96 42.48 -0.18
N ALA A 94 35.48 42.44 -1.41
CA ALA A 94 35.97 43.60 -2.13
C ALA A 94 34.87 44.38 -2.87
N MET A 95 33.63 43.87 -2.95
CA MET A 95 32.52 44.59 -3.59
C MET A 95 32.03 45.75 -2.72
N VAL A 96 31.84 46.91 -3.36
CA VAL A 96 31.36 48.14 -2.71
C VAL A 96 29.86 48.28 -2.95
N THR A 97 29.09 48.55 -1.89
CA THR A 97 27.63 48.78 -2.00
C THR A 97 27.34 50.07 -2.77
N ILE A 98 26.65 49.95 -3.91
CA ILE A 98 26.20 51.09 -4.73
C ILE A 98 24.89 51.63 -4.15
N ARG A 99 24.89 52.85 -3.59
CA ARG A 99 23.70 53.46 -2.96
C ARG A 99 22.68 54.05 -3.94
N TYR A 100 23.08 54.36 -5.17
CA TYR A 100 22.21 54.95 -6.20
C TYR A 100 22.48 54.31 -7.57
N PRO A 101 21.90 53.13 -7.85
CA PRO A 101 22.03 52.52 -9.16
C PRO A 101 21.26 53.33 -10.21
N LEU A 102 21.98 53.87 -11.20
CA LEU A 102 21.37 54.43 -12.40
C LEU A 102 21.08 53.30 -13.38
N TYR A 103 19.79 52.96 -13.57
CA TYR A 103 19.37 51.99 -14.56
C TYR A 103 19.18 52.68 -15.91
N MET A 104 20.01 52.34 -16.90
CA MET A 104 19.80 52.81 -18.26
C MET A 104 18.76 51.92 -18.95
N GLN A 105 17.73 52.55 -19.52
CA GLN A 105 16.70 51.88 -20.31
C GLN A 105 17.33 51.43 -21.64
N GLY A 106 17.33 50.11 -21.88
CA GLY A 106 18.24 49.45 -22.81
C GLY A 106 17.95 49.65 -24.30
N ASP A 107 18.37 50.78 -24.86
CA ASP A 107 18.46 50.98 -26.32
C ASP A 107 19.89 51.25 -26.83
N THR A 108 20.90 51.21 -25.95
CA THR A 108 22.29 51.39 -26.38
C THR A 108 23.15 50.19 -26.00
N THR A 109 23.39 49.31 -26.96
CA THR A 109 24.41 48.27 -26.95
C THR A 109 25.79 48.92 -26.74
N VAL A 110 26.39 48.74 -25.56
CA VAL A 110 27.71 49.32 -25.20
C VAL A 110 28.90 48.48 -25.70
N ALA A 111 28.74 47.75 -26.80
CA ALA A 111 29.85 47.11 -27.50
C ALA A 111 30.31 48.02 -28.65
N ARG A 112 31.19 48.98 -28.34
CA ARG A 112 31.94 49.69 -29.37
C ARG A 112 33.23 48.91 -29.61
N GLU A 113 33.29 48.22 -30.75
CA GLU A 113 34.48 47.57 -31.29
C GLU A 113 35.46 48.69 -31.70
N GLU A 114 36.57 48.85 -30.99
CA GLU A 114 37.68 49.71 -31.43
C GLU A 114 38.63 48.90 -32.33
N ARG A 115 38.75 49.35 -33.58
CA ARG A 115 39.87 49.05 -34.48
C ARG A 115 40.91 50.15 -34.41
#